data_AF-A0A392Q5A3-F1
#
_entry.id   AF-A0A392Q5A3-F1
#
_cell.length_a   1.000
_cell.length_b   1.000
_cell.length_c   1.000
_cell.angle_alpha   90.00
_cell.angle_beta   90.00
_cell.angle_gamma   90.00
#
_symmetry.space_group_name_H-M   'P 1'
#
loop_
_entity.id
_entity.type
_entity.pdbx_description
1 polymer ?
#
loop_
_entity_poly.entity_id
_entity_poly.type
_entity_poly.pdbx_seq_one_letter_code
_entity_poly.pdbx_strand_id
1 'polypeptide(L)'
;MGVFSSIVPVITIGSLSKRWLVPGWRTGWIATCDPNKIFQKTGIVRNIISYLEITSDPLTFMQAAVPQILEKTKAEFHLKNLNMMREAADIFYDVCKEIPCLTCPHKPEGAMAAM
;
A
#
# COMPACT_ATOMS: atom_id res chain seq x y z
N MET A 1 7.07 -1.38 9.83
CA MET A 1 5.77 -0.76 10.15
C MET A 1 6.09 0.49 10.94
N GLY A 2 5.49 1.64 10.61
CA GLY A 2 5.77 2.89 11.33
C GLY A 2 5.41 2.76 12.82
N VAL A 3 6.17 3.42 13.69
CA VAL A 3 5.80 3.52 15.10
C VAL A 3 4.69 4.57 15.20
N PHE A 4 3.49 4.13 15.57
CA PHE A 4 2.36 5.04 15.74
C PHE A 4 2.39 5.70 17.11
N SER A 5 1.92 6.94 17.18
CA SER A 5 1.72 7.65 18.43
C SER A 5 0.63 7.00 19.28
N SER A 6 0.74 7.08 20.60
CA SER A 6 -0.25 6.55 21.55
C SER A 6 -1.53 7.40 21.64
N ILE A 7 -1.56 8.58 21.02
CA ILE A 7 -2.70 9.51 21.10
C ILE A 7 -3.55 9.55 19.83
N VAL A 8 -2.96 9.33 18.65
CA VAL A 8 -3.64 9.50 17.36
C VAL A 8 -4.22 8.16 16.90
N PRO A 9 -5.53 8.06 16.62
CA PRO A 9 -6.12 6.88 16.03
C PRO A 9 -5.84 6.88 14.51
N VAL A 10 -5.41 5.74 13.94
CA VAL A 10 -4.98 5.60 12.54
C VAL A 10 -5.73 4.48 11.83
N ILE A 11 -6.27 4.78 10.65
CA ILE A 11 -6.78 3.78 9.72
C ILE A 11 -5.76 3.61 8.60
N THR A 12 -5.18 2.41 8.48
CA THR A 12 -4.22 2.07 7.43
C THR A 12 -4.91 1.23 6.36
N ILE A 13 -4.77 1.64 5.10
CA ILE A 13 -5.26 0.87 3.94
C ILE A 13 -4.08 0.14 3.32
N GLY A 14 -4.20 -1.18 3.18
CA GLY A 14 -3.19 -2.04 2.57
C GLY A 14 -3.75 -2.85 1.41
N SER A 15 -2.87 -3.34 0.53
CA SER A 15 -3.28 -4.26 -0.55
C SER A 15 -2.11 -5.07 -1.10
N LEU A 16 -2.46 -6.14 -1.81
CA LEU A 16 -1.51 -6.92 -2.62
C LEU A 16 -1.23 -6.25 -3.98
N SER A 17 -2.01 -5.24 -4.37
CA SER A 17 -2.05 -4.75 -5.75
C SER A 17 -0.71 -4.20 -6.26
N LYS A 18 0.05 -3.50 -5.42
CA LYS A 18 1.29 -2.83 -5.83
C LYS A 18 2.52 -3.59 -5.37
N ARG A 19 2.64 -3.82 -4.07
CA ARG A 19 3.82 -4.47 -3.47
C ARG A 19 4.03 -5.93 -3.93
N TRP A 20 2.95 -6.63 -4.28
CA TRP A 20 2.97 -7.99 -4.83
C TRP A 20 2.69 -8.05 -6.34
N LEU A 21 2.55 -6.90 -7.02
CA LEU A 21 2.33 -6.82 -8.47
C LEU A 21 1.11 -7.62 -8.98
N VAL A 22 0.07 -7.77 -8.15
CA VAL A 22 -1.17 -8.49 -8.49
C VAL A 22 -2.40 -7.59 -8.39
N PRO A 23 -2.48 -6.49 -9.16
CA PRO A 23 -3.61 -5.56 -9.08
C PRO A 23 -4.94 -6.23 -9.44
N GLY A 24 -4.92 -7.21 -10.36
CA GLY A 24 -6.11 -7.94 -10.81
C GLY A 24 -6.76 -8.83 -9.74
N TRP A 25 -6.05 -9.15 -8.65
CA TRP A 25 -6.59 -10.03 -7.60
C TRP A 25 -7.55 -9.33 -6.64
N ARG A 26 -7.63 -7.99 -6.74
CA ARG A 26 -8.59 -7.15 -6.01
C ARG A 26 -8.59 -7.38 -4.49
N THR A 27 -7.42 -7.70 -3.92
CA THR A 27 -7.26 -8.02 -2.50
C THR A 27 -6.63 -6.86 -1.74
N GLY A 28 -7.39 -6.29 -0.81
CA GLY A 28 -6.97 -5.22 0.08
C GLY A 28 -7.55 -5.41 1.49
N TRP A 29 -7.10 -4.58 2.42
CA TRP A 29 -7.55 -4.62 3.82
C TRP A 29 -7.49 -3.24 4.46
N ILE A 30 -8.28 -3.09 5.53
CA ILE A 30 -8.28 -1.96 6.43
C ILE A 30 -7.76 -2.45 7.77
N ALA A 31 -6.73 -1.80 8.30
CA ALA A 31 -6.19 -2.06 9.63
C ALA A 31 -6.38 -0.82 10.51
N THR A 32 -7.00 -0.96 11.68
CA THR A 32 -7.22 0.12 12.64
C THR A 32 -6.21 0.04 13.78
N CYS A 33 -5.57 1.17 14.10
CA CYS A 33 -4.78 1.36 15.30
C CYS A 33 -5.47 2.43 16.14
N ASP A 34 -6.11 2.03 17.24
CA ASP A 34 -6.97 2.92 18.02
C ASP A 34 -6.64 2.85 19.52
N PRO A 35 -5.49 3.42 19.96
CA PRO A 35 -5.01 3.25 21.33
C PRO A 35 -6.00 3.71 22.41
N ASN A 36 -6.79 4.76 22.11
CA ASN A 36 -7.74 5.37 23.06
C ASN A 36 -9.22 5.01 22.77
N LYS A 37 -9.44 4.00 21.90
CA LYS A 37 -10.76 3.51 21.49
C LYS A 37 -11.66 4.60 20.89
N ILE A 38 -11.06 5.60 20.25
CA ILE A 38 -11.77 6.74 19.65
C ILE A 38 -12.68 6.25 18.52
N PHE A 39 -12.19 5.43 17.59
CA PHE A 39 -12.99 4.89 16.49
C PHE A 39 -14.12 3.98 16.97
N GLN A 40 -13.92 3.27 18.08
CA GLN A 40 -14.98 2.46 18.69
C GLN A 40 -16.06 3.36 19.33
N LYS A 41 -15.65 4.35 20.14
CA LYS A 41 -16.56 5.28 20.83
C LYS A 41 -17.38 6.12 19.87
N THR A 42 -16.79 6.53 18.74
CA THR A 42 -17.49 7.31 17.71
C THR A 42 -18.31 6.46 16.74
N GLY A 43 -18.24 5.13 16.83
CA GLY A 43 -18.99 4.21 15.97
C GLY A 43 -18.41 4.03 14.56
N ILE A 44 -17.23 4.57 14.26
CA ILE A 44 -16.59 4.45 12.94
C ILE A 44 -16.36 2.98 12.57
N VAL A 45 -15.87 2.16 13.51
CA VAL A 45 -15.64 0.72 13.26
C VAL A 45 -16.94 0.01 12.90
N ARG A 46 -18.03 0.31 13.62
CA ARG A 46 -19.35 -0.27 13.34
C ARG A 46 -19.85 0.11 11.95
N ASN A 47 -19.65 1.37 11.54
CA ASN A 47 -20.05 1.82 10.21
C ASN A 47 -19.23 1.12 9.12
N ILE A 48 -17.91 0.95 9.30
CA ILE A 48 -17.07 0.20 8.34
C ILE A 48 -17.59 -1.24 8.17
N ILE A 49 -17.89 -1.93 9.27
CA ILE A 49 -18.43 -3.30 9.23
C ILE A 49 -19.77 -3.33 8.49
N SER A 50 -20.68 -2.41 8.80
CA SER A 50 -21.98 -2.32 8.13
C SER A 50 -21.84 -2.05 6.62
N TYR A 51 -20.86 -1.26 6.20
CA TYR A 51 -20.57 -1.06 4.77
C TYR A 51 -20.01 -2.31 4.10
N LEU A 52 -19.21 -3.11 4.81
CA LEU A 52 -18.68 -4.37 4.27
C LEU A 52 -19.81 -5.36 3.97
N GLU A 53 -20.84 -5.43 4.82
CA GLU A 53 -22.01 -6.32 4.66
C GLU A 53 -22.85 -6.04 3.40
N ILE A 54 -22.78 -4.81 2.85
CA ILE A 54 -23.52 -4.42 1.63
C ILE A 54 -22.64 -4.39 0.37
N THR A 55 -21.34 -4.65 0.51
CA THR A 55 -20.39 -4.70 -0.60
C THR A 55 -19.97 -6.13 -0.91
N SER A 56 -19.47 -6.38 -2.12
CA SER A 56 -18.95 -7.70 -2.47
C SER A 56 -17.65 -8.00 -1.75
N ASP A 57 -17.61 -9.14 -1.06
CA ASP A 57 -16.42 -9.63 -0.37
C ASP A 57 -15.28 -10.02 -1.33
N PRO A 58 -14.01 -9.98 -0.86
CA PRO A 58 -12.90 -10.56 -1.59
C PRO A 58 -13.08 -12.07 -1.78
N LEU A 59 -12.52 -12.61 -2.87
CA LEU A 59 -12.55 -14.05 -3.17
C LEU A 59 -12.07 -14.89 -1.97
N THR A 60 -12.84 -15.91 -1.58
CA THR A 60 -12.58 -16.71 -0.35
C THR A 60 -11.25 -17.43 -0.38
N PHE A 61 -10.85 -17.99 -1.53
CA PHE A 61 -9.53 -18.63 -1.68
C PHE A 61 -8.39 -17.60 -1.55
N MET A 62 -8.61 -16.35 -1.96
CA MET A 62 -7.66 -15.27 -1.76
C MET A 62 -7.52 -14.94 -0.28
N GLN A 63 -8.64 -14.84 0.45
CA GLN A 63 -8.61 -14.64 1.90
C GLN A 63 -7.80 -15.74 2.61
N ALA A 64 -7.99 -17.00 2.21
CA ALA A 64 -7.21 -18.13 2.73
C ALA A 64 -5.72 -18.08 2.34
N ALA A 65 -5.39 -17.50 1.19
CA ALA A 65 -4.01 -17.38 0.71
C ALA A 65 -3.22 -16.23 1.36
N VAL A 66 -3.89 -15.15 1.82
CA VAL A 66 -3.21 -13.94 2.35
C VAL A 66 -2.16 -14.27 3.41
N PRO A 67 -2.44 -15.07 4.48
CA PRO A 67 -1.43 -15.37 5.50
C PRO A 67 -0.16 -16.00 4.91
N GLN A 68 -0.33 -16.98 4.02
CA GLN A 68 0.80 -17.65 3.38
C GLN A 68 1.55 -16.73 2.41
N ILE A 69 0.85 -15.85 1.67
CA ILE A 69 1.48 -14.85 0.81
C ILE A 69 2.35 -13.92 1.66
N LEU A 70 1.81 -13.39 2.77
CA LEU A 70 2.55 -12.47 3.63
C LEU A 70 3.76 -13.12 4.31
N GLU A 71 3.64 -14.38 4.73
CA GLU A 71 4.70 -15.11 5.43
C GLU A 71 5.78 -15.66 4.48
N LYS A 72 5.38 -16.27 3.36
CA LYS A 72 6.28 -17.02 2.49
C LYS A 72 6.86 -16.21 1.33
N THR A 73 6.37 -14.99 1.08
CA THR A 73 7.00 -14.13 0.06
C THR A 73 8.40 -13.76 0.52
N LYS A 74 9.40 -14.22 -0.23
CA LYS A 74 10.79 -13.97 0.12
C LYS A 74 11.18 -12.50 -0.12
N ALA A 75 12.11 -12.00 0.68
CA ALA A 75 12.55 -10.61 0.61
C ALA A 75 13.16 -10.25 -0.76
N GLU A 76 13.79 -11.20 -1.45
CA GLU A 76 14.42 -11.00 -2.76
C GLU A 76 13.40 -10.60 -3.82
N PHE A 77 12.15 -11.08 -3.73
CA PHE A 77 11.08 -10.67 -4.64
C PHE A 77 10.84 -9.15 -4.55
N HIS A 78 10.71 -8.63 -3.34
CA HIS A 78 10.51 -7.19 -3.13
C HIS A 78 11.76 -6.38 -3.49
N LEU A 79 12.94 -6.86 -3.11
CA LEU A 79 14.20 -6.18 -3.40
C LEU A 79 14.45 -6.06 -4.90
N LYS A 80 14.19 -7.12 -5.66
CA LYS A 80 14.29 -7.12 -7.13
C LYS A 80 13.39 -6.05 -7.74
N ASN A 81 12.13 -5.99 -7.33
CA ASN A 81 11.18 -5.00 -7.84
C ASN A 81 11.59 -3.57 -7.47
N LEU A 82 12.05 -3.34 -6.23
CA LEU A 82 12.54 -2.03 -5.80
C LEU A 82 13.79 -1.58 -6.56
N ASN A 83 14.72 -2.48 -6.84
CA ASN A 83 15.92 -2.15 -7.62
C ASN A 83 15.56 -1.77 -9.07
N MET A 84 14.62 -2.49 -9.70
CA MET A 84 14.12 -2.15 -11.03
C MET A 84 13.44 -0.77 -11.05
N MET A 85 12.60 -0.48 -10.05
CA MET A 85 11.96 0.84 -9.94
C MET A 85 12.96 1.96 -9.70
N ARG A 86 14.00 1.71 -8.89
CA ARG A 86 15.09 2.68 -8.66
C ARG A 86 15.85 2.96 -9.95
N GLU A 87 16.28 1.94 -10.68
CA GLU A 87 16.97 2.09 -11.96
C GLU A 87 16.13 2.89 -12.97
N ALA A 88 14.83 2.58 -13.08
CA ALA A 88 13.93 3.34 -13.94
C ALA A 88 13.76 4.81 -13.51
N ALA A 89 13.68 5.08 -12.20
CA ALA A 89 13.61 6.43 -11.66
C ALA A 89 14.90 7.23 -11.89
N ASP A 90 16.07 6.58 -11.78
CA ASP A 90 17.38 7.16 -12.06
C ASP A 90 17.48 7.58 -13.53
N ILE A 91 17.18 6.66 -14.45
CA ILE A 91 17.18 6.92 -15.89
C ILE A 91 16.21 8.05 -16.24
N PHE A 92 14.96 7.99 -15.75
CA PHE A 92 13.97 9.02 -16.02
C PHE A 92 14.44 10.39 -15.53
N TYR A 93 14.92 10.48 -14.30
CA TYR A 93 15.31 11.74 -13.69
C TYR A 93 16.51 12.38 -14.41
N ASP A 94 17.49 11.57 -14.82
CA ASP A 94 18.66 12.08 -15.53
C ASP A 94 18.33 12.51 -16.96
N VAL A 95 17.54 11.73 -17.71
CA VAL A 95 17.09 12.12 -19.06
C VAL A 95 16.20 13.36 -19.02
N CYS A 96 15.34 13.49 -18.01
CA CYS A 96 14.41 14.62 -17.87
C CYS A 96 15.15 15.97 -17.79
N LYS A 97 16.32 16.01 -17.13
CA LYS A 97 17.14 17.24 -17.01
C LYS A 97 17.69 17.73 -18.36
N GLU A 98 17.87 16.82 -19.31
CA GLU A 98 18.45 17.13 -20.62
C GLU A 98 17.39 17.64 -21.62
N ILE A 99 16.09 17.52 -21.32
CA ILE A 99 15.00 17.94 -22.20
C ILE A 99 14.58 19.37 -21.85
N PRO A 100 14.79 20.35 -22.75
CA PRO A 100 14.30 21.71 -22.52
C PRO A 100 12.79 21.73 -22.29
N CYS A 101 12.34 22.54 -21.33
CA CYS A 101 10.93 22.70 -20.93
C CYS A 101 10.31 21.49 -20.19
N LEU A 102 11.05 20.41 -19.93
CA LEU A 102 10.64 19.38 -19.00
C LEU A 102 11.33 19.59 -17.65
N THR A 103 10.62 19.39 -16.54
CA THR A 103 11.20 19.52 -15.21
C THR A 103 10.63 18.46 -14.29
N CYS A 104 11.51 17.67 -13.70
CA CYS A 104 11.19 16.84 -12.55
C CYS A 104 11.96 17.46 -11.36
N PRO A 105 11.28 18.19 -10.45
CA PRO A 105 11.97 18.94 -9.40
C PRO A 105 12.59 18.02 -8.35
N HIS A 106 12.05 16.82 -8.18
CA HIS A 106 12.52 15.84 -7.20
C HIS A 106 12.56 14.45 -7.81
N LYS A 107 13.67 13.76 -7.63
CA LYS A 107 13.80 12.36 -8.01
C LYS A 107 12.82 11.51 -7.19
N PRO A 108 12.03 10.62 -7.81
CA PRO A 108 11.11 9.74 -7.08
C PRO A 108 11.86 8.78 -6.15
N GLU A 109 11.45 8.73 -4.88
CA GLU A 109 12.04 7.84 -3.86
C GLU A 109 11.18 6.60 -3.56
N GLY A 110 9.99 6.51 -4.16
CA GLY A 110 9.06 5.41 -3.92
C GLY A 110 7.85 5.46 -4.86
N ALA A 111 6.89 4.55 -4.59
CA ALA A 111 5.76 4.28 -5.49
C ALA A 111 6.24 3.89 -6.91
N MET A 112 5.42 4.15 -7.92
CA MET A 112 5.65 3.75 -9.32
C MET A 112 5.33 4.91 -10.29
N ALA A 113 5.50 6.14 -9.84
CA ALA A 113 5.19 7.34 -10.61
C ALA A 113 6.26 8.42 -10.36
N ALA A 114 6.50 9.25 -11.37
CA ALA A 114 7.28 10.47 -11.28
C ALA A 114 6.37 11.67 -11.47
N MET A 115 6.62 12.76 -10.73
CA MET A 115 5.84 14.00 -10.78
C MET A 115 6.78 15.20 -10.86
#